data_AF-A0A0Q5QQN8-F1
#
_entry.id   AF-A0A0Q5QQN8-F1
#
_cell.length_a   1.000
_cell.length_b   1.000
_cell.length_c   1.000
_cell.angle_alpha   90.00
_cell.angle_beta   90.00
_cell.angle_gamma   90.00
#
_symmetry.space_group_name_H-M   'P 1'
#
loop_
_entity.id
_entity.type
_entity.pdbx_description
1 polymer ?
#
loop_
_entity_poly.entity_id
_entity_poly.type
_entity_poly.pdbx_seq_one_letter_code
_entity_poly.pdbx_strand_id
1 'polypeptide(L)'
;YIFGFYCRFILYGGNVLGKFEELVPEKKIQQSWRLKNWSSGHYSNVIIELEETSSSTMMSLKQTGIPAPEYDGMKTNWYRYYWHSIKQTFGFGTSISDAL
;
A
#
# COMPACT_ATOMS: atom_id res chain seq x y z
N TYR A 1 -13.04 12.32 -19.02
CA TYR A 1 -14.08 12.10 -17.99
C TYR A 1 -13.55 11.11 -16.98
N ILE A 2 -13.04 11.56 -15.83
CA ILE A 2 -12.63 10.65 -14.74
C ILE A 2 -13.81 10.63 -13.77
N PHE A 3 -14.61 9.56 -13.83
CA PHE A 3 -15.66 9.31 -12.87
C PHE A 3 -15.01 9.07 -11.51
N GLY A 4 -15.37 9.88 -10.50
CA GLY A 4 -14.82 9.80 -9.16
C GLY A 4 -14.99 8.42 -8.56
N PHE A 5 -13.89 7.70 -8.37
CA PHE A 5 -13.89 6.44 -7.67
C PHE A 5 -14.13 6.72 -6.18
N TYR A 6 -15.39 6.61 -5.72
CA TYR A 6 -15.73 6.63 -4.29
C TYR A 6 -15.61 5.25 -3.63
N CYS A 7 -14.86 4.33 -4.25
CA CYS A 7 -14.75 2.96 -3.78
C CYS A 7 -13.97 2.92 -2.46
N ARG A 8 -14.65 2.47 -1.40
CA ARG A 8 -14.06 2.29 -0.07
C ARG A 8 -13.64 0.85 0.10
N PHE A 9 -12.59 0.63 0.87
CA PHE A 9 -12.14 -0.70 1.25
C PHE A 9 -12.01 -0.81 2.77
N ILE A 10 -12.14 -2.04 3.23
CA ILE A 10 -12.00 -2.43 4.62
C ILE A 10 -11.08 -3.64 4.66
N LEU A 11 -9.94 -3.54 5.34
CA LEU A 11 -8.99 -4.64 5.48
C LEU A 11 -8.90 -5.08 6.95
N TYR A 12 -8.43 -6.33 7.14
CA TYR A 12 -8.20 -6.94 8.46
C TYR A 12 -9.37 -6.75 9.43
N GLY A 13 -10.58 -7.14 9.01
CA GLY A 13 -11.77 -7.11 9.87
C GLY A 13 -12.19 -5.72 10.35
N GLY A 14 -11.83 -4.65 9.62
CA GLY A 14 -12.20 -3.29 9.99
C GLY A 14 -11.12 -2.50 10.74
N ASN A 15 -9.94 -3.08 10.95
CA ASN A 15 -8.83 -2.33 11.53
C ASN A 15 -8.31 -1.24 10.59
N VAL A 16 -8.43 -1.49 9.29
CA VAL A 16 -7.99 -0.61 8.22
C VAL A 16 -9.20 -0.15 7.44
N LEU A 17 -9.30 1.16 7.26
CA LEU A 17 -10.33 1.80 6.45
C LEU A 17 -9.65 2.72 5.45
N GLY A 18 -10.14 2.69 4.22
CA GLY A 18 -9.63 3.62 3.22
C GLY A 18 -10.53 3.74 2.01
N LYS A 19 -10.09 4.57 1.08
CA LYS A 19 -10.80 4.89 -0.15
C LYS A 19 -9.77 5.11 -1.26
N PHE A 20 -10.08 4.64 -2.46
CA PHE A 20 -9.30 4.98 -3.64
C PHE A 20 -9.57 6.44 -4.03
N GLU A 21 -8.51 7.23 -4.20
CA GLU A 21 -8.60 8.62 -4.64
C GLU A 21 -8.21 8.75 -6.13
N GLU A 22 -7.23 7.97 -6.58
CA GLU A 22 -6.79 7.94 -7.98
C GLU A 22 -6.32 6.53 -8.36
N LEU A 23 -6.69 6.11 -9.57
CA LEU A 23 -6.26 4.84 -10.17
C LEU A 23 -5.81 5.13 -11.60
N VAL A 24 -4.52 4.94 -11.85
CA VAL A 24 -3.94 4.98 -13.18
C VAL A 24 -3.50 3.56 -13.53
N PRO A 25 -4.10 2.94 -14.56
CA PRO A 25 -3.75 1.58 -14.96
C PRO A 25 -2.23 1.40 -15.08
N GLU A 26 -1.73 0.33 -14.47
CA GLU A 26 -0.32 -0.12 -14.53
C GLU A 26 0.73 0.88 -14.00
N LYS A 27 0.30 2.00 -13.40
CA LYS A 27 1.22 3.08 -13.00
C LYS A 27 1.05 3.54 -11.58
N LYS A 28 -0.18 3.80 -11.14
CA LYS A 28 -0.40 4.51 -9.88
C LYS A 28 -1.69 4.10 -9.17
N ILE A 29 -1.58 3.91 -7.87
CA ILE A 29 -2.70 3.74 -6.96
C ILE A 29 -2.55 4.77 -5.83
N GLN A 30 -3.50 5.67 -5.70
CA GLN A 30 -3.56 6.62 -4.58
C GLN A 30 -4.78 6.33 -3.71
N GLN A 31 -4.57 6.28 -2.40
CA GLN A 31 -5.59 5.94 -1.42
C GLN A 31 -5.53 6.84 -0.20
N SER A 32 -6.68 7.23 0.33
CA SER A 32 -6.79 7.68 1.71
C SER A 32 -6.87 6.46 2.63
N TRP A 33 -6.20 6.56 3.78
CA TRP A 33 -5.93 5.40 4.63
C TRP A 33 -5.93 5.78 6.10
N ARG A 34 -6.57 4.98 6.94
CA ARG A 34 -6.50 5.13 8.39
C ARG A 34 -6.64 3.82 9.13
N LEU A 35 -6.07 3.79 10.33
CA LEU A 35 -6.40 2.78 11.32
C LEU A 35 -7.64 3.19 12.11
N LYS A 36 -8.39 2.19 12.59
CA LYS A 36 -9.61 2.39 13.39
C LYS A 36 -9.34 3.16 14.68
N ASN A 37 -8.15 3.00 15.28
CA ASN A 37 -7.74 3.65 16.52
C ASN A 37 -7.27 5.11 16.34
N TRP A 38 -7.06 5.58 15.10
CA TRP A 38 -6.70 6.97 14.86
C TRP A 38 -7.86 7.92 15.16
N SER A 39 -7.54 9.18 15.47
CA SER A 39 -8.54 10.23 15.70
C SER A 39 -9.54 10.31 14.55
N SER A 40 -10.80 10.62 14.89
CA SER A 40 -11.86 10.71 13.89
C SER A 40 -11.52 11.77 12.84
N GLY A 41 -11.74 11.44 11.57
CA GLY A 41 -11.42 12.32 10.44
C GLY A 41 -9.94 12.36 10.06
N HIS A 42 -9.04 11.71 10.80
CA HIS A 42 -7.62 11.66 10.45
C HIS A 42 -7.35 10.56 9.43
N TYR A 43 -6.91 10.97 8.24
CA TYR A 43 -6.52 10.07 7.16
C TYR A 43 -5.10 10.41 6.70
N SER A 44 -4.32 9.37 6.46
CA SER A 44 -3.06 9.43 5.73
C SER A 44 -3.31 9.27 4.24
N ASN A 45 -2.36 9.71 3.42
CA ASN A 45 -2.36 9.52 1.98
C ASN A 45 -1.31 8.48 1.61
N VAL A 46 -1.71 7.39 0.98
CA VAL A 46 -0.85 6.32 0.48
C VAL A 46 -0.79 6.41 -1.03
N ILE A 47 0.41 6.48 -1.59
CA ILE A 47 0.68 6.45 -3.02
C ILE A 47 1.56 5.23 -3.29
N ILE A 48 1.09 4.36 -4.17
CA ILE A 48 1.84 3.23 -4.71
C ILE A 48 2.09 3.51 -6.18
N GLU A 49 3.35 3.46 -6.60
CA GLU A 49 3.75 3.64 -7.99
C GLU A 49 4.40 2.37 -8.50
N LEU A 50 4.09 2.04 -9.75
CA LEU A 50 4.59 0.88 -10.46
C LEU A 50 5.40 1.39 -11.65
N GLU A 51 6.67 1.00 -11.68
CA GLU A 51 7.58 1.29 -12.77
C GLU A 51 8.06 -0.02 -13.39
N GLU A 52 7.79 -0.19 -14.68
CA GLU A 52 8.35 -1.30 -15.45
C GLU A 52 9.84 -1.07 -15.67
N THR A 53 10.64 -2.08 -15.34
CA THR A 53 12.08 -2.14 -15.61
C THR A 53 12.34 -3.20 -16.67
N SER A 54 13.59 -3.37 -17.11
CA SER A 54 13.95 -4.31 -18.18
C SER A 54 13.57 -5.78 -17.91
N SER A 55 13.40 -6.20 -16.66
CA SER A 55 13.09 -7.59 -16.30
C SER A 55 12.12 -7.75 -15.13
N SER A 56 11.63 -6.65 -14.56
CA SER A 56 10.80 -6.67 -13.35
C SER A 56 9.94 -5.42 -13.22
N THR A 57 9.08 -5.37 -12.22
CA THR A 57 8.37 -4.13 -11.83
C THR A 57 8.91 -3.63 -10.51
N MET A 58 9.40 -2.39 -10.49
CA MET A 58 9.72 -1.69 -9.26
C MET A 58 8.44 -1.08 -8.69
N MET A 59 8.06 -1.51 -7.48
CA MET A 59 6.95 -0.93 -6.74
C MET A 59 7.48 -0.03 -5.63
N SER A 60 7.11 1.25 -5.67
CA SER A 60 7.43 2.22 -4.61
C SER A 60 6.18 2.52 -3.79
N LEU A 61 6.37 2.82 -2.50
CA LEU A 61 5.29 3.23 -1.61
C LEU A 61 5.69 4.49 -0.85
N LYS A 62 4.82 5.49 -0.89
CA LYS A 62 4.93 6.72 -0.12
C LYS A 62 3.66 6.91 0.68
N GLN A 63 3.80 7.04 2.00
CA GLN A 63 2.68 7.40 2.87
C GLN A 63 2.98 8.68 3.64
N THR A 64 2.04 9.63 3.60
CA THR A 64 2.14 10.92 4.30
C THR A 64 0.92 11.15 5.20
N GLY A 65 1.05 12.02 6.19
CA GLY A 65 -0.06 12.33 7.12
C GLY A 65 -0.33 11.26 8.17
N ILE A 66 0.63 10.38 8.45
CA ILE A 66 0.55 9.42 9.57
C ILE A 66 0.65 10.22 10.88
N PRO A 67 -0.20 9.96 11.90
CA PRO A 67 -0.01 10.53 13.23
C PRO A 67 1.39 10.21 13.75
N ALA A 68 2.11 11.19 14.30
CA ALA A 68 3.50 11.01 14.72
C ALA A 68 3.75 9.79 15.64
N PRO A 69 2.89 9.50 16.65
CA PRO A 69 3.07 8.31 17.50
C PRO A 69 2.92 6.97 16.76
N GLU A 70 2.25 6.96 15.62
CA GLU A 70 1.89 5.77 14.85
C GLU A 70 2.90 5.48 13.72
N TYR A 71 3.85 6.40 13.47
CA TYR A 71 4.78 6.32 12.33
C TYR A 71 5.63 5.05 12.32
N ASP A 72 6.28 4.72 13.44
CA ASP A 72 7.16 3.54 13.54
C ASP A 72 6.36 2.22 13.42
N GLY A 73 5.16 2.20 14.01
CA GLY A 73 4.23 1.08 13.87
C GLY A 73 3.78 0.89 12.42
N MET A 74 3.46 1.98 11.73
CA MET A 74 3.04 1.94 10.33
C MET A 74 4.15 1.41 9.41
N LYS A 75 5.41 1.84 9.63
CA LYS A 75 6.56 1.34 8.87
C LYS A 75 6.73 -0.18 9.03
N THR A 76 6.58 -0.68 10.26
CA THR A 76 6.65 -2.12 10.56
C THR A 76 5.50 -2.89 9.93
N ASN A 77 4.28 -2.35 9.99
CA ASN A 77 3.08 -2.98 9.45
C ASN A 77 3.13 -3.12 7.92
N TRP A 78 3.61 -2.11 7.19
CA TRP A 78 3.81 -2.21 5.74
C TRP A 78 4.74 -3.35 5.36
N TYR A 79 5.85 -3.48 6.08
CA TYR A 79 6.80 -4.55 5.85
C TYR A 79 6.19 -5.94 6.09
N ARG A 80 5.55 -6.13 7.25
CA ARG A 80 5.05 -7.44 7.68
C ARG A 80 3.83 -7.90 6.89
N TYR A 81 2.86 -7.02 6.68
CA TYR A 81 1.54 -7.43 6.20
C TYR A 81 1.34 -7.25 4.69
N TYR A 82 2.13 -6.40 4.04
CA TYR A 82 1.99 -6.12 2.63
C TYR A 82 3.20 -6.59 1.85
N TRP A 83 4.41 -6.09 2.16
CA TRP A 83 5.60 -6.44 1.38
C TRP A 83 5.91 -7.93 1.43
N HIS A 84 5.89 -8.53 2.62
CA HIS A 84 6.15 -9.97 2.74
C HIS A 84 5.07 -10.80 2.02
N SER A 85 3.79 -10.48 2.23
CA SER A 85 2.68 -11.19 1.60
C SER A 85 2.69 -11.06 0.07
N ILE A 86 2.93 -9.87 -0.48
CA ILE A 86 3.01 -9.66 -1.93
C ILE A 86 4.17 -10.47 -2.53
N LYS A 87 5.35 -10.43 -1.89
CA LYS A 87 6.51 -11.21 -2.32
C LYS A 87 6.22 -12.71 -2.31
N GLN A 88 5.63 -13.21 -1.23
CA GLN A 88 5.33 -14.63 -1.07
C GLN A 88 4.24 -15.10 -2.03
N THR A 89 3.14 -14.35 -2.17
CA THR A 89 1.98 -14.74 -2.98
C THR A 89 2.32 -14.79 -4.47
N PHE A 90 3.13 -13.86 -4.96
CA PHE A 90 3.45 -13.76 -6.39
C PHE A 90 4.86 -14.25 -6.75
N GLY A 91 5.64 -14.75 -5.78
CA GLY A 91 7.02 -15.19 -6.01
C GLY A 91 8.00 -14.06 -6.33
N PHE A 92 7.65 -12.80 -6.02
CA PHE A 92 8.54 -11.68 -6.25
C PHE A 92 9.64 -11.65 -5.18
N GLY A 93 10.91 -11.63 -5.61
CA GLY A 93 12.06 -11.58 -4.69
C GLY A 93 12.54 -12.94 -4.18
N THR A 94 11.98 -14.07 -4.65
CA THR A 94 12.69 -15.35 -4.59
C THR A 94 13.74 -15.36 -5.69
N SER A 95 14.98 -15.00 -5.35
CA SER A 95 16.10 -15.40 -6.20
C SER A 95 16.28 -16.91 -6.01
N ILE A 96 15.98 -17.71 -7.02
CA ILE A 96 16.54 -19.07 -7.11
C ILE A 96 17.98 -18.88 -7.56
N SER A 97 18.83 -18.41 -6.67
CA SER A 97 20.27 -18.33 -6.85
C SER A 97 20.90 -18.96 -5.62
N ASP A 98 20.58 -20.22 -5.38
CA ASP A 98 21.32 -21.22 -4.58
C ASP A 98 20.74 -22.62 -4.88
N ALA A 99 20.32 -22.85 -6.14
CA ALA A 99 19.97 -24.18 -6.63
C ALA A 99 21.06 -24.68 -7.58
N LEU A 100 22.28 -24.78 -7.04
CA LEU A 100 23.31 -25.77 -7.36
C LEU A 100 24.16 -26.02 -6.11
#